data_AF-A0A957ZBX7-F1
#
_entry.id   AF-A0A957ZBX7-F1
#
_cell.length_a   1.000
_cell.length_b   1.000
_cell.length_c   1.000
_cell.angle_alpha   90.00
_cell.angle_beta   90.00
_cell.angle_gamma   90.00
#
_symmetry.space_group_name_H-M   'P 1'
#
loop_
_entity.id
_entity.type
_entity.pdbx_description
1 polymer ?
#
loop_
_entity_poly.entity_id
_entity_poly.type
_entity_poly.pdbx_seq_one_letter_code
_entity_poly.pdbx_strand_id
1 'polypeptide(L)' 'MSEQSTANSAQPTLTVSVIATVYNEGENMRRLLNSLAAQTRLPDEIIICDGGSRDNTVAIIREYVENG' A
#
# COMPACT_ATOMS: atom_id res chain seq x y z
N MET A 1 -29.15 35.62 -21.09
CA MET A 1 -28.83 34.18 -21.12
C MET A 1 -27.47 34.04 -21.75
N SER A 2 -26.46 33.80 -20.92
CA SER A 2 -25.10 33.47 -21.34
C SER A 2 -24.54 32.60 -20.22
N GLU A 3 -24.61 31.29 -20.41
CA GLU A 3 -24.09 30.28 -19.48
C GLU A 3 -22.56 30.40 -19.45
N GLN A 4 -22.01 30.77 -18.29
CA GLN A 4 -20.57 30.73 -18.08
C GLN A 4 -20.15 29.29 -17.77
N SER A 5 -19.32 28.76 -18.66
CA SER A 5 -18.65 27.47 -18.59
C SER A 5 -17.86 27.30 -17.28
N THR A 6 -18.31 26.40 -16.41
CA THR A 6 -17.57 25.95 -15.23
C THR A 6 -16.50 24.94 -15.67
N ALA A 7 -15.29 25.42 -15.95
CA ALA A 7 -14.13 24.55 -16.12
C ALA A 7 -13.82 23.89 -14.77
N ASN A 8 -14.27 22.65 -14.58
CA ASN A 8 -13.86 21.79 -13.48
C ASN A 8 -12.39 21.43 -13.68
N SER A 9 -11.46 22.18 -13.08
CA SER A 9 -10.05 21.81 -13.08
C SER A 9 -9.88 20.58 -12.19
N ALA A 10 -9.66 19.42 -12.82
CA ALA A 10 -9.32 18.20 -12.12
C ALA A 10 -8.06 18.48 -11.27
N GLN A 11 -8.20 18.44 -9.94
CA GLN A 11 -7.08 18.58 -9.04
C GLN A 11 -6.13 17.38 -9.25
N PRO A 12 -4.80 17.61 -9.28
CA PRO A 12 -3.85 16.52 -9.48
C PRO A 12 -3.98 15.52 -8.33
N THR A 13 -4.22 14.25 -8.66
CA THR A 13 -4.19 13.16 -7.70
C THR A 13 -2.74 12.91 -7.30
N LEU A 14 -2.41 13.11 -6.03
CA LEU A 14 -1.08 12.79 -5.51
C LEU A 14 -0.85 11.28 -5.59
N THR A 15 0.32 10.87 -6.07
CA THR A 15 0.81 9.49 -5.96
C THR A 15 1.41 9.28 -4.57
N VAL A 16 1.15 8.14 -3.95
CA VAL A 16 1.59 7.79 -2.59
C VAL A 16 2.19 6.39 -2.57
N SER A 17 3.43 6.32 -2.10
CA SER A 17 4.14 5.09 -1.83
C SER A 17 4.17 4.83 -0.32
N VAL A 18 3.86 3.60 0.09
CA VAL A 18 4.10 3.14 1.47
C VAL A 18 5.33 2.27 1.50
N ILE A 19 6.32 2.65 2.32
CA ILE A 19 7.57 1.91 2.48
C ILE A 19 7.64 1.41 3.92
N ALA A 20 7.81 0.10 4.10
CA ALA A 20 7.95 -0.51 5.42
C ALA A 20 9.19 -1.41 5.49
N THR A 21 10.06 -1.16 6.46
CA THR A 21 11.16 -2.06 6.81
C THR A 21 10.69 -3.06 7.86
N VAL A 22 10.91 -4.35 7.65
CA VAL A 22 10.46 -5.42 8.56
C VAL A 22 11.60 -6.35 8.93
N TYR A 23 11.57 -6.90 10.14
CA TYR A 23 12.53 -7.91 10.59
C TYR A 23 11.87 -8.81 11.64
N ASN A 24 11.71 -10.09 11.33
CA ASN A 24 11.04 -11.09 12.16
C ASN A 24 9.64 -10.66 12.65
N GLU A 25 8.80 -10.18 11.73
CA GLU A 25 7.44 -9.69 11.98
C GLU A 25 6.36 -10.71 11.59
N GLY A 26 6.67 -12.01 11.54
CA GLY A 26 5.77 -13.04 11.05
C GLY A 26 4.37 -13.03 11.69
N GLU A 27 4.30 -12.76 12.99
CA GLU A 27 3.02 -12.67 13.73
C GLU A 27 2.18 -11.44 13.34
N ASN A 28 2.81 -10.33 12.99
CA ASN A 28 2.14 -9.07 12.67
C ASN A 28 1.94 -8.85 11.16
N MET A 29 2.67 -9.57 10.32
CA MET A 29 2.78 -9.29 8.89
C MET A 29 1.42 -9.32 8.18
N ARG A 30 0.58 -10.33 8.47
CA ARG A 30 -0.77 -10.42 7.88
C ARG A 30 -1.67 -9.26 8.32
N ARG A 31 -1.60 -8.88 9.59
CA ARG A 31 -2.38 -7.74 10.13
C ARG A 31 -1.96 -6.45 9.44
N LEU A 32 -0.65 -6.22 9.26
CA LEU A 32 -0.14 -5.05 8.55
C LEU A 32 -0.65 -5.00 7.10
N LEU A 33 -0.46 -6.07 6.33
CA LEU A 33 -0.86 -6.11 4.92
C LEU A 33 -2.37 -5.99 4.74
N ASN A 34 -3.17 -6.65 5.58
CA ASN A 34 -4.63 -6.50 5.57
C ASN A 34 -5.05 -5.05 5.87
N SER A 35 -4.35 -4.37 6.78
CA SER A 35 -4.67 -2.96 7.10
C SER A 35 -4.35 -2.02 5.95
N LEU A 36 -3.27 -2.28 5.19
CA LEU A 36 -2.90 -1.51 4.00
C LEU A 36 -3.89 -1.75 2.86
N ALA A 37 -4.33 -2.99 2.66
CA ALA A 37 -5.33 -3.33 1.65
C ALA A 37 -6.73 -2.77 1.97
N ALA A 38 -7.01 -2.44 3.24
CA ALA A 38 -8.29 -1.90 3.68
C ALA A 38 -8.33 -0.36 3.77
N GLN A 39 -7.29 0.36 3.31
CA GLN A 39 -7.26 1.82 3.36
C GLN A 39 -8.34 2.43 2.46
N THR A 40 -8.99 3.51 2.92
CA THR A 40 -10.00 4.26 2.14
C THR A 40 -9.42 4.92 0.89
N ARG A 41 -8.13 5.26 0.93
CA ARG A 41 -7.31 5.61 -0.22
C ARG A 41 -6.16 4.60 -0.28
N LEU A 42 -6.18 3.71 -1.26
CA LEU A 42 -5.09 2.74 -1.45
C LEU A 42 -3.79 3.48 -1.81
N PRO A 43 -2.63 3.01 -1.32
CA PRO A 43 -1.34 3.39 -1.86
C PRO A 43 -1.25 2.99 -3.33
N ASP A 44 -0.53 3.77 -4.11
CA ASP A 44 -0.23 3.46 -5.51
C ASP A 44 0.82 2.34 -5.59
N GLU A 45 1.69 2.25 -4.59
CA GLU A 45 2.64 1.15 -4.41
C GLU A 45 2.93 0.90 -2.93
N ILE A 46 3.29 -0.35 -2.63
CA ILE A 46 3.77 -0.77 -1.31
C ILE A 46 5.13 -1.45 -1.50
N ILE A 47 6.16 -0.94 -0.83
CA ILE A 47 7.52 -1.46 -0.87
C ILE A 47 7.87 -2.02 0.51
N ILE A 48 8.15 -3.32 0.58
CA ILE A 48 8.56 -3.99 1.82
C ILE A 48 10.05 -4.31 1.75
N CYS A 49 10.81 -3.75 2.68
CA CYS A 49 12.25 -3.98 2.83
C CYS A 49 12.49 -4.95 4.00
N ASP A 50 12.70 -6.22 3.71
CA ASP A 50 13.04 -7.22 4.72
C ASP A 50 14.52 -7.10 5.16
N GLY A 51 14.74 -7.03 6.48
CA GLY A 51 16.06 -6.88 7.10
C GLY A 51 16.85 -8.18 7.26
N GLY A 52 16.49 -9.25 6.55
CA GLY A 52 17.10 -10.57 6.69
C GLY A 52 16.39 -11.42 7.74
N SER A 53 15.06 -11.43 7.72
CA SER A 53 14.24 -12.22 8.64
C SER A 53 14.54 -13.72 8.53
N ARG A 54 14.43 -14.41 9.65
CA ARG A 54 14.64 -15.87 9.76
C ARG A 54 13.38 -16.64 10.16
N ASP A 55 12.31 -15.92 10.47
CA ASP A 55 10.99 -16.48 10.70
C ASP A 55 10.18 -16.56 9.38
N ASN A 56 8.86 -16.69 9.49
CA ASN A 56 7.96 -16.77 8.34
C ASN A 56 7.59 -15.41 7.73
N THR A 57 8.22 -14.30 8.11
CA THR A 57 7.92 -12.95 7.57
C THR A 57 7.94 -12.93 6.04
N VAL A 58 9.04 -13.41 5.43
CA VAL A 58 9.21 -13.40 3.97
C VAL A 58 8.23 -14.34 3.28
N ALA A 59 7.92 -15.49 3.88
CA ALA A 59 6.94 -16.42 3.33
C ALA A 59 5.55 -15.77 3.26
N ILE A 60 5.13 -15.10 4.34
CA ILE A 60 3.85 -14.37 4.37
C ILE A 60 3.83 -13.25 3.34
N ILE A 61 4.90 -12.44 3.21
CA ILE A 61 4.97 -11.37 2.20
C ILE A 61 4.74 -11.94 0.79
N ARG A 62 5.39 -13.07 0.46
CA ARG A 62 5.25 -13.70 -0.86
C ARG A 62 3.83 -14.18 -1.15
N GLU A 63 3.14 -14.73 -0.16
CA GLU A 63 1.73 -15.11 -0.30
C GLU A 63 0.86 -13.92 -0.74
N TYR A 64 1.12 -12.71 -0.24
CA TYR A 64 0.35 -11.53 -0.64
C TYR A 64 0.72 -11.02 -2.04
N VAL A 65 1.97 -11.18 -2.47
CA VAL A 65 2.39 -10.84 -3.84
C VAL A 65 1.78 -11.79 -4.87
N GLU A 66 1.65 -13.07 -4.53
CA GLU A 66 1.07 -14.09 -5.42
C GLU A 66 -0.47 -14.02 -5.51
N ASN A 67 -1.13 -13.52 -4.46
CA ASN A 67 -2.60 -13.46 -4.37
C ASN A 67 -3.21 -12.06 -4.58
N GLY A 68 -2.38 -11.03 -4.77
CA GLY A 68 -2.81 -9.65 -5.05
C GLY A 68 -2.96 -9.38 -6.55
#